data_AF-A0A5A5TK59-F1
#
_entry.id   AF-A0A5A5TK59-F1
#
_cell.length_a   1.000
_cell.length_b   1.000
_cell.length_c   1.000
_cell.angle_alpha   90.00
_cell.angle_beta   90.00
_cell.angle_gamma   90.00
#
_symmetry.space_group_name_H-M   'P 1'
#
loop_
_entity.id
_entity.type
_entity.pdbx_description
1 polymer ?
#
loop_
_entity_poly.entity_id
_entity_poly.type
_entity_poly.pdbx_seq_one_letter_code
_entity_poly.pdbx_strand_id
1 'polypeptide(L)'
;MNSHDKSFEPDAVDEQVQKLLKKPGPLKKRKSVSARMVQDLQDVYAENASIMDRAWKRIAAETDEPTGTSNRVPFYPGQTGHFGSVPAKQQGGASKRTRRASQRIMNTFALGLVAGLLLASMGMVFTLMKNKQMETSNTTSQGIYSHQINPATGADEIIKRNPTTGAAVWRYSFPAHTTMVDQSLVDQALYAVTTNDVIYAINAGTGRANWMRSLPPNSSREGSLPQKIVGSAHMVAVITSQTVYKLNSTSGRIIGSYAIPAVVNNPGTRPSVLVEGDTFYVIVANNLYAYQLVDGSPRWSQPLAATSASKQTSASKLAPTSMQTYASNLAFADNTVYVASWRPANSVYLTTFDARTGNVLSNSVYMPVFLSYAPVMTQTSISITVHKGIVYGSFTFQDNASHIPSFLFAYDVKLDQALWHSFSLFSSINGQLQFDAGNVYVAGFSSVAGGGSIAAFDGQTGVMKWHSPTDGQVQSLTFQDGVVYVTTNTTTFALNESDGSSIWQKNMSDG
;
A
#
# COMPACT_ATOMS: atom_id res chain seq x y z
N MET A 1 -51.41 21.15 32.52
CA MET A 1 -51.32 20.60 33.89
C MET A 1 -51.26 19.09 33.78
N ASN A 2 -50.32 18.48 34.49
CA ASN A 2 -49.86 17.07 34.50
C ASN A 2 -50.94 15.97 34.43
N SER A 3 -50.58 14.80 33.84
CA SER A 3 -50.33 13.58 34.64
C SER A 3 -49.63 12.46 33.84
N HIS A 4 -48.38 12.20 34.22
CA HIS A 4 -47.67 10.90 34.37
C HIS A 4 -47.78 9.79 33.32
N ASP A 5 -46.69 9.65 32.55
CA ASP A 5 -45.66 8.62 32.76
C ASP A 5 -46.15 7.28 33.35
N LYS A 6 -46.35 6.27 32.50
CA LYS A 6 -46.42 4.87 32.92
C LYS A 6 -45.09 4.21 32.58
N SER A 7 -44.29 4.03 33.62
CA SER A 7 -43.06 3.23 33.59
C SER A 7 -43.34 1.83 33.08
N PHE A 8 -42.39 1.33 32.30
CA PHE A 8 -42.37 0.00 31.71
C PHE A 8 -42.08 -1.03 32.82
N GLU A 9 -43.09 -1.74 33.30
CA GLU A 9 -42.88 -2.83 34.26
C GLU A 9 -42.60 -4.15 33.53
N PRO A 10 -41.47 -4.84 33.82
CA PRO A 10 -41.10 -6.11 33.20
C PRO A 10 -42.18 -7.21 33.30
N ASP A 11 -42.95 -7.20 34.38
CA ASP A 11 -43.94 -8.25 34.70
C ASP A 11 -45.17 -8.22 33.77
N ALA A 12 -45.44 -7.08 33.13
CA ALA A 12 -46.54 -6.95 32.15
C ALA A 12 -46.24 -7.68 30.83
N VAL A 13 -44.97 -7.96 30.54
CA VAL A 13 -44.54 -8.71 29.34
C VAL A 13 -44.84 -10.20 29.52
N ASP A 14 -44.64 -10.72 30.73
CA ASP A 14 -44.83 -12.14 31.03
C ASP A 14 -46.32 -12.56 30.96
N GLU A 15 -47.24 -11.66 31.35
CA GLU A 15 -48.68 -11.90 31.22
C GLU A 15 -49.13 -11.97 29.74
N GLN A 16 -48.52 -11.15 28.87
CA GLN A 16 -48.80 -11.17 27.43
C GLN A 16 -48.23 -12.43 26.76
N VAL A 17 -47.07 -12.90 27.20
CA VAL A 17 -46.46 -14.16 26.76
C VAL A 17 -47.31 -15.36 27.20
N GLN A 18 -47.84 -15.37 28.42
CA GLN A 18 -48.73 -16.45 28.87
C GLN A 18 -50.08 -16.50 28.13
N LYS A 19 -50.62 -15.34 27.72
CA LYS A 19 -51.84 -15.28 26.87
C LYS A 19 -51.61 -15.85 25.48
N LEU A 20 -50.40 -15.71 24.92
CA LEU A 20 -50.03 -16.27 23.62
C LEU A 20 -49.81 -17.79 23.66
N LEU A 21 -49.49 -18.36 24.83
CA LEU A 21 -49.21 -19.78 25.00
C LEU A 21 -50.45 -20.67 25.23
N LYS A 22 -51.65 -20.10 25.45
CA LYS A 22 -52.86 -20.84 25.85
C LYS A 22 -53.90 -21.14 24.75
N LYS A 23 -53.53 -21.22 23.46
CA LYS A 23 -54.45 -21.72 22.41
C LYS A 23 -53.83 -22.88 21.60
N PRO A 24 -54.33 -24.12 21.76
CA PRO A 24 -53.95 -25.22 20.88
C PRO A 24 -54.96 -25.33 19.72
N GLY A 25 -54.46 -25.14 18.50
CA GLY A 25 -55.18 -25.42 17.24
C GLY A 25 -54.16 -25.61 16.11
N PRO A 26 -54.35 -26.56 15.18
CA PRO A 26 -53.24 -27.17 14.46
C PRO A 26 -52.84 -26.39 13.21
N LEU A 27 -51.63 -25.83 13.20
CA LEU A 27 -50.98 -25.37 11.98
C LEU A 27 -49.52 -25.82 11.96
N LYS A 28 -49.17 -26.58 10.92
CA LYS A 28 -47.83 -27.05 10.57
C LYS A 28 -46.83 -25.88 10.64
N LYS A 29 -45.93 -25.88 11.64
CA LYS A 29 -44.96 -24.81 11.90
C LYS A 29 -43.85 -24.79 10.84
N ARG A 30 -43.89 -23.83 9.91
CA ARG A 30 -42.67 -23.21 9.36
C ARG A 30 -42.06 -22.38 10.50
N LYS A 31 -40.82 -22.66 10.90
CA LYS A 31 -40.08 -21.83 11.88
C LYS A 31 -40.07 -20.38 11.38
N SER A 32 -40.58 -19.44 12.19
CA SER A 32 -40.56 -18.01 11.87
C SER A 32 -39.12 -17.53 11.66
N VAL A 33 -38.94 -16.54 10.78
CA VAL A 33 -37.64 -15.98 10.42
C VAL A 33 -36.87 -15.50 11.65
N SER A 34 -37.57 -14.89 12.61
CA SER A 34 -37.00 -14.43 13.88
C SER A 34 -36.46 -15.58 14.75
N ALA A 35 -37.09 -16.75 14.74
CA ALA A 35 -36.62 -17.90 15.51
C ALA A 35 -35.37 -18.56 14.88
N ARG A 36 -35.17 -18.40 13.57
CA ARG A 36 -33.92 -18.83 12.91
C ARG A 36 -32.78 -17.86 13.19
N MET A 37 -33.04 -16.56 13.09
CA MET A 37 -32.03 -15.53 13.37
C MET A 37 -31.52 -15.55 14.83
N VAL A 38 -32.40 -15.84 15.80
CA VAL A 38 -32.00 -16.02 17.20
C VAL A 38 -31.17 -17.29 17.39
N GLN A 39 -31.47 -18.37 16.66
CA GLN A 39 -30.70 -19.62 16.70
C GLN A 39 -29.30 -19.41 16.09
N ASP A 40 -29.23 -18.75 14.93
CA ASP A 40 -27.97 -18.46 14.23
C ASP A 40 -27.07 -17.55 15.09
N LEU A 41 -27.65 -16.57 15.79
CA LEU A 41 -26.91 -15.75 16.76
C LEU A 41 -26.42 -16.56 17.95
N GLN A 42 -27.23 -17.46 18.51
CA GLN A 42 -26.82 -18.34 19.61
C GLN A 42 -25.69 -19.29 19.20
N ASP A 43 -25.71 -19.81 17.98
CA ASP A 43 -24.68 -20.68 17.44
C ASP A 43 -23.35 -19.92 17.25
N VAL A 44 -23.40 -18.68 16.76
CA VAL A 44 -22.22 -17.79 16.66
C VAL A 44 -21.64 -17.45 18.03
N TYR A 45 -22.48 -17.19 19.03
CA TYR A 45 -22.02 -16.92 20.40
C TYR A 45 -21.40 -18.16 21.05
N ALA A 46 -21.96 -19.36 20.82
CA ALA A 46 -21.42 -20.62 21.33
C ALA A 46 -20.07 -20.97 20.69
N GLU A 47 -19.92 -20.71 19.39
CA GLU A 47 -18.66 -20.94 18.66
C GLU A 47 -17.55 -19.99 19.18
N ASN A 48 -17.87 -18.71 19.38
CA ASN A 48 -16.94 -17.72 19.93
C ASN A 48 -16.56 -18.00 21.40
N ALA A 49 -17.47 -18.51 22.22
CA ALA A 49 -17.15 -18.92 23.59
C ALA A 49 -16.10 -20.04 23.61
N SER A 50 -16.19 -21.00 22.68
CA SER A 50 -15.20 -22.08 22.56
C SER A 50 -13.84 -21.60 22.05
N ILE A 51 -13.83 -20.59 21.18
CA ILE A 51 -12.60 -19.95 20.68
C ILE A 51 -11.91 -19.18 21.81
N MET A 52 -12.68 -18.43 22.61
CA MET A 52 -12.16 -17.69 23.76
C MET A 52 -11.64 -18.62 24.86
N ASP A 53 -12.32 -19.73 25.15
CA ASP A 53 -11.84 -20.72 26.13
C ASP A 53 -10.53 -21.40 25.69
N ARG A 54 -10.37 -21.68 24.39
CA ARG A 54 -9.11 -22.19 23.82
C ARG A 54 -7.99 -21.14 23.86
N ALA A 55 -8.30 -19.87 23.62
CA ALA A 55 -7.32 -18.78 23.72
C ALA A 55 -6.85 -18.59 25.17
N TRP A 56 -7.77 -18.59 26.13
CA TRP A 56 -7.43 -18.51 27.56
C TRP A 56 -6.63 -19.71 28.05
N LYS A 57 -6.93 -20.93 27.58
CA LYS A 57 -6.12 -22.12 27.89
C LYS A 57 -4.70 -22.05 27.30
N ARG A 58 -4.51 -21.43 26.14
CA ARG A 58 -3.17 -21.21 25.55
C ARG A 58 -2.38 -20.17 26.33
N ILE A 59 -3.01 -19.05 26.68
CA ILE A 59 -2.39 -17.99 27.49
C ILE A 59 -2.01 -18.52 28.88
N ALA A 60 -2.88 -19.32 29.51
CA ALA A 60 -2.58 -19.94 30.80
C ALA A 60 -1.42 -20.96 30.73
N ALA A 61 -1.33 -21.74 29.64
CA ALA A 61 -0.24 -22.69 29.42
C ALA A 61 1.12 -22.00 29.13
N GLU A 62 1.09 -20.75 28.66
CA GLU A 62 2.30 -19.98 28.33
C GLU A 62 2.80 -19.15 29.53
N THR A 63 1.98 -18.99 30.57
CA THR A 63 2.34 -18.34 31.85
C THR A 63 2.87 -19.30 32.93
N ASP A 64 2.88 -20.61 32.67
CA ASP A 64 3.23 -21.66 33.66
C ASP A 64 4.60 -22.36 33.41
N GLU A 65 5.56 -21.72 32.71
CA GLU A 65 6.96 -22.17 32.77
C GLU A 65 7.80 -21.35 33.79
N PRO A 66 8.43 -22.02 34.78
CA PRO A 66 9.21 -21.36 35.80
C PRO A 66 10.53 -20.80 35.23
N THR A 67 10.70 -19.50 35.41
CA THR A 67 11.99 -18.81 35.26
C THR A 67 13.09 -19.50 36.07
N GLY A 68 14.15 -19.98 35.41
CA GLY A 68 15.25 -20.64 36.11
C GLY A 68 16.43 -21.05 35.22
N THR A 69 17.36 -20.12 35.02
CA THR A 69 18.83 -20.32 34.88
C THR A 69 19.38 -21.43 33.97
N SER A 70 20.23 -21.06 33.00
CA SER A 70 21.60 -21.61 32.86
C SER A 70 22.25 -21.15 31.55
N ASN A 71 23.46 -20.60 31.65
CA ASN A 71 24.52 -20.96 30.70
C ASN A 71 25.90 -20.68 31.30
N ARG A 72 26.57 -21.74 31.79
CA ARG A 72 28.03 -21.93 31.73
C ARG A 72 28.42 -23.38 32.05
N VAL A 73 28.67 -24.12 30.96
CA VAL A 73 29.67 -25.15 30.62
C VAL A 73 30.26 -26.06 31.73
N PRO A 74 30.43 -27.39 31.47
CA PRO A 74 30.66 -28.41 32.49
C PRO A 74 32.13 -28.65 32.84
N PHE A 75 32.34 -29.09 34.09
CA PHE A 75 33.60 -29.53 34.68
C PHE A 75 33.64 -31.07 34.73
N TYR A 76 34.72 -31.71 34.28
CA TYR A 76 35.01 -33.14 34.51
C TYR A 76 36.29 -33.30 35.34
N PRO A 77 36.35 -34.29 36.27
CA PRO A 77 37.44 -34.46 37.23
C PRO A 77 38.48 -35.49 36.79
N GLY A 78 39.71 -35.41 37.31
CA GLY A 78 40.73 -36.45 37.16
C GLY A 78 42.06 -36.11 37.83
N GLN A 79 42.55 -37.03 38.66
CA GLN A 79 43.69 -36.94 39.58
C GLN A 79 45.08 -37.12 38.93
N THR A 80 46.09 -36.91 39.79
CA THR A 80 47.52 -37.31 39.75
C THR A 80 48.45 -36.24 39.17
N GLY A 81 49.61 -35.92 39.77
CA GLY A 81 50.39 -36.60 40.78
C GLY A 81 51.48 -35.70 41.38
N HIS A 82 52.08 -36.28 42.39
CA HIS A 82 53.02 -35.80 43.39
C HIS A 82 54.43 -35.31 42.94
N PHE A 83 55.07 -34.67 43.93
CA PHE A 83 56.49 -34.60 44.29
C PHE A 83 57.44 -33.64 43.55
N GLY A 84 58.15 -32.85 44.37
CA GLY A 84 59.34 -32.10 43.93
C GLY A 84 59.71 -30.91 44.81
N SER A 85 59.84 -31.12 46.12
CA SER A 85 60.50 -30.18 47.04
C SER A 85 61.96 -29.94 46.66
N VAL A 86 62.47 -28.72 46.84
CA VAL A 86 63.59 -28.36 47.75
C VAL A 86 63.97 -26.88 47.54
N PRO A 87 64.44 -26.16 48.59
CA PRO A 87 64.15 -24.75 48.78
C PRO A 87 65.39 -23.85 48.88
N ALA A 88 65.12 -22.59 49.24
CA ALA A 88 65.90 -21.72 50.11
C ALA A 88 67.00 -20.84 49.49
N LYS A 89 66.79 -19.52 49.59
CA LYS A 89 67.42 -18.61 50.58
C LYS A 89 66.93 -17.17 50.30
N GLN A 90 66.19 -16.47 51.17
CA GLN A 90 66.65 -15.77 52.39
C GLN A 90 67.98 -15.04 52.15
N GLN A 91 68.15 -13.71 52.27
CA GLN A 91 67.61 -12.69 53.18
C GLN A 91 67.79 -11.32 52.45
N GLY A 92 66.97 -10.31 52.70
CA GLY A 92 67.19 -9.30 53.75
C GLY A 92 68.31 -8.33 53.33
N GLY A 93 68.18 -7.02 53.30
CA GLY A 93 67.21 -6.08 53.84
C GLY A 93 67.92 -4.73 53.92
N ALA A 94 67.18 -3.65 53.66
CA ALA A 94 67.45 -2.26 54.01
C ALA A 94 68.74 -1.57 53.52
N SER A 95 68.59 -0.50 52.74
CA SER A 95 68.52 0.86 53.29
C SER A 95 68.59 1.94 52.20
N LYS A 96 67.88 3.02 52.47
CA LYS A 96 67.60 4.20 51.64
C LYS A 96 68.86 5.02 51.39
N ARG A 97 69.04 5.54 50.16
CA ARG A 97 69.03 6.99 49.86
C ARG A 97 69.28 7.31 48.39
N THR A 98 68.29 8.01 47.81
CA THR A 98 68.39 9.12 46.85
C THR A 98 69.05 8.89 45.49
N ARG A 99 68.22 9.00 44.43
CA ARG A 99 68.40 10.05 43.41
C ARG A 99 67.07 10.35 42.70
N ARG A 100 66.37 11.35 43.24
CA ARG A 100 65.30 12.11 42.57
C ARG A 100 65.93 12.87 41.39
N ALA A 101 65.86 12.33 40.18
CA ALA A 101 66.22 13.10 38.97
C ALA A 101 65.63 12.54 37.65
N SER A 102 64.60 11.68 37.65
CA SER A 102 64.00 11.16 36.40
C SER A 102 62.49 11.37 36.24
N GLN A 103 61.77 11.87 37.24
CA GLN A 103 60.31 12.01 37.18
C GLN A 103 59.81 13.31 36.52
N ARG A 104 60.66 14.32 36.29
CA ARG A 104 60.23 15.59 35.67
C ARG A 104 60.19 15.57 34.15
N ILE A 105 61.00 14.74 33.50
CA ILE A 105 61.03 14.65 32.02
C ILE A 105 59.91 13.72 31.51
N MET A 106 59.50 12.73 32.30
CA MET A 106 58.47 11.77 31.89
C MET A 106 57.05 12.35 31.95
N ASN A 107 56.76 13.29 32.86
CA ASN A 107 55.43 13.91 32.97
C ASN A 107 55.15 14.93 31.87
N THR A 108 56.16 15.63 31.34
CA THR A 108 55.99 16.57 30.22
C THR A 108 55.77 15.85 28.89
N PHE A 109 56.41 14.70 28.67
CA PHE A 109 56.14 13.86 27.50
C PHE A 109 54.76 13.21 27.58
N ALA A 110 54.33 12.74 28.75
CA ALA A 110 52.98 12.18 28.93
C ALA A 110 51.88 13.22 28.73
N LEU A 111 52.05 14.47 29.23
CA LEU A 111 51.09 15.54 28.99
C LEU A 111 51.05 15.97 27.52
N GLY A 112 52.21 16.07 26.85
CA GLY A 112 52.28 16.40 25.43
C GLY A 112 51.63 15.33 24.55
N LEU A 113 51.79 14.06 24.91
CA LEU A 113 51.19 12.93 24.19
C LEU A 113 49.68 12.85 24.41
N VAL A 114 49.20 13.11 25.64
CA VAL A 114 47.75 13.21 25.93
C VAL A 114 47.12 14.41 25.23
N ALA A 115 47.77 15.58 25.24
CA ALA A 115 47.29 16.75 24.51
C ALA A 115 47.30 16.52 22.98
N GLY A 116 48.33 15.86 22.45
CA GLY A 116 48.41 15.48 21.04
C GLY A 116 47.32 14.49 20.63
N LEU A 117 47.05 13.48 21.47
CA LEU A 117 45.96 12.52 21.23
C LEU A 117 44.58 13.18 21.34
N LEU A 118 44.39 14.12 22.26
CA LEU A 118 43.14 14.89 22.38
C LEU A 118 42.93 15.83 21.20
N LEU A 119 43.98 16.48 20.70
CA LEU A 119 43.90 17.32 19.50
C LEU A 119 43.67 16.49 18.23
N ALA A 120 44.31 15.32 18.13
CA ALA A 120 44.09 14.38 17.03
C ALA A 120 42.66 13.79 17.08
N SER A 121 42.15 13.43 18.27
CA SER A 121 40.78 12.93 18.42
C SER A 121 39.76 14.04 18.15
N MET A 122 40.01 15.28 18.58
CA MET A 122 39.14 16.41 18.31
C MET A 122 39.16 16.80 16.83
N GLY A 123 40.32 16.72 16.16
CA GLY A 123 40.44 16.85 14.70
C GLY A 123 39.71 15.74 13.95
N MET A 124 39.78 14.49 14.43
CA MET A 124 39.04 13.36 13.87
C MET A 124 37.54 13.49 14.09
N VAL A 125 37.10 13.99 15.25
CA VAL A 125 35.70 14.34 15.53
C VAL A 125 35.24 15.49 14.65
N PHE A 126 36.06 16.52 14.42
CA PHE A 126 35.73 17.60 13.49
C PHE A 126 35.66 17.11 12.04
N THR A 127 36.52 16.17 11.66
CA THR A 127 36.51 15.54 10.33
C THR A 127 35.30 14.61 10.19
N LEU A 128 34.92 13.89 11.24
CA LEU A 128 33.71 13.09 11.32
C LEU A 128 32.45 13.97 11.39
N MET A 129 32.48 15.14 12.01
CA MET A 129 31.36 16.09 12.03
C MET A 129 31.25 16.82 10.69
N LYS A 130 32.36 17.12 10.01
CA LYS A 130 32.37 17.71 8.67
C LYS A 130 31.96 16.68 7.61
N ASN A 131 32.41 15.43 7.74
CA ASN A 131 31.94 14.33 6.91
C ASN A 131 30.50 13.96 7.23
N LYS A 132 30.06 14.01 8.49
CA LYS A 132 28.65 13.84 8.84
C LYS A 132 27.83 15.02 8.36
N GLN A 133 28.32 16.26 8.34
CA GLN A 133 27.65 17.39 7.69
C GLN A 133 27.65 17.27 6.15
N MET A 134 28.67 16.68 5.52
CA MET A 134 28.65 16.37 4.07
C MET A 134 27.81 15.14 3.73
N GLU A 135 27.69 14.15 4.61
CA GLU A 135 26.84 12.96 4.46
C GLU A 135 25.38 13.26 4.85
N THR A 136 25.13 14.15 5.82
CA THR A 136 23.78 14.64 6.16
C THR A 136 23.30 15.79 5.27
N SER A 137 24.14 16.28 4.35
CA SER A 137 23.72 17.21 3.29
C SER A 137 23.51 16.52 1.93
N ASN A 138 23.75 15.20 1.85
CA ASN A 138 23.50 14.38 0.66
C ASN A 138 22.52 13.22 0.90
N THR A 139 21.84 13.17 2.04
CA THR A 139 20.45 12.69 2.01
C THR A 139 19.66 13.78 1.32
N THR A 140 19.47 13.66 0.01
CA THR A 140 18.38 14.29 -0.70
C THR A 140 17.15 14.02 0.17
N SER A 141 16.70 15.02 0.93
CA SER A 141 15.38 14.97 1.51
C SER A 141 14.48 14.75 0.32
N GLN A 142 14.01 13.51 0.17
CA GLN A 142 12.98 13.12 -0.78
C GLN A 142 11.77 13.92 -0.31
N GLY A 143 11.68 15.17 -0.76
CA GLY A 143 10.53 16.02 -0.45
C GLY A 143 9.31 15.35 -1.04
N ILE A 144 8.13 15.55 -0.44
CA ILE A 144 6.91 15.01 -1.01
C ILE A 144 6.50 15.89 -2.19
N TYR A 145 6.13 15.26 -3.29
CA TYR A 145 5.62 15.92 -4.49
C TYR A 145 4.11 15.91 -4.46
N SER A 146 3.54 17.00 -3.97
CA SER A 146 2.09 17.18 -3.98
C SER A 146 1.60 17.75 -5.30
N HIS A 147 0.44 17.26 -5.73
CA HIS A 147 -0.25 17.69 -6.94
C HIS A 147 -1.54 18.42 -6.58
N GLN A 148 -1.72 19.66 -7.07
CA GLN A 148 -2.87 20.50 -6.72
C GLN A 148 -3.32 21.33 -7.94
N ILE A 149 -4.61 21.67 -8.04
CA ILE A 149 -5.18 22.41 -9.17
C ILE A 149 -5.25 23.90 -8.83
N ASN A 150 -4.46 24.75 -9.47
CA ASN A 150 -4.49 26.20 -9.25
C ASN A 150 -5.86 26.77 -9.67
N PRO A 151 -6.66 27.33 -8.75
CA PRO A 151 -8.01 27.79 -9.06
C PRO A 151 -8.03 29.02 -9.96
N ALA A 152 -6.94 29.81 -10.02
CA ALA A 152 -6.86 30.99 -10.86
C ALA A 152 -6.59 30.63 -12.34
N THR A 153 -5.83 29.57 -12.60
CA THR A 153 -5.44 29.16 -13.97
C THR A 153 -6.13 27.89 -14.44
N GLY A 154 -6.78 27.15 -13.53
CA GLY A 154 -7.30 25.81 -13.76
C GLY A 154 -6.23 24.79 -14.16
N ALA A 155 -4.95 25.11 -13.97
CA ALA A 155 -3.83 24.24 -14.29
C ALA A 155 -3.34 23.51 -13.06
N ASP A 156 -2.81 22.33 -13.28
CA ASP A 156 -2.13 21.60 -12.24
C ASP A 156 -0.80 22.27 -11.84
N GLU A 157 -0.43 22.06 -10.60
CA GLU A 157 0.86 22.45 -10.03
C GLU A 157 1.48 21.27 -9.30
N ILE A 158 2.80 21.16 -9.46
CA ILE A 158 3.62 20.28 -8.63
C ILE A 158 4.29 21.13 -7.58
N ILE A 159 4.09 20.77 -6.31
CA ILE A 159 4.70 21.45 -5.18
C ILE A 159 5.56 20.42 -4.45
N LYS A 160 6.87 20.68 -4.37
CA LYS A 160 7.74 19.91 -3.47
C LYS A 160 7.63 20.49 -2.07
N ARG A 161 7.29 19.65 -1.09
CA ARG A 161 7.13 20.05 0.31
C ARG A 161 8.16 19.41 1.22
N ASN A 162 8.55 20.15 2.25
CA ASN A 162 9.32 19.59 3.35
C ASN A 162 8.44 18.57 4.11
N PRO A 163 8.88 17.32 4.30
CA PRO A 163 8.08 16.28 4.94
C PRO A 163 7.68 16.59 6.39
N THR A 164 8.56 17.27 7.12
CA THR A 164 8.36 17.54 8.55
C THR A 164 7.45 18.75 8.78
N THR A 165 7.58 19.80 7.96
CA THR A 165 6.87 21.08 8.19
C THR A 165 5.74 21.36 7.21
N GLY A 166 5.68 20.64 6.09
CA GLY A 166 4.78 20.90 4.97
C GLY A 166 5.13 22.16 4.16
N ALA A 167 6.15 22.92 4.55
CA ALA A 167 6.55 24.15 3.86
C ALA A 167 6.93 23.85 2.41
N ALA A 168 6.48 24.69 1.49
CA ALA A 168 6.84 24.57 0.08
C ALA A 168 8.34 24.84 -0.10
N VAL A 169 9.05 23.90 -0.72
CA VAL A 169 10.45 24.04 -1.12
C VAL A 169 10.52 24.74 -2.48
N TRP A 170 9.69 24.28 -3.42
CA TRP A 170 9.50 24.93 -4.71
C TRP A 170 8.13 24.55 -5.29
N ARG A 171 7.70 25.32 -6.29
CA ARG A 171 6.46 25.09 -7.06
C ARG A 171 6.76 25.13 -8.55
N TYR A 172 6.12 24.24 -9.29
CA TYR A 172 6.11 24.24 -10.74
C TYR A 172 4.66 24.33 -11.22
N SER A 173 4.31 25.46 -11.83
CA SER A 173 2.97 25.68 -12.38
C SER A 173 2.95 25.33 -13.86
N PHE A 174 2.04 24.44 -14.26
CA PHE A 174 1.82 24.17 -15.67
C PHE A 174 1.07 25.34 -16.36
N PRO A 175 1.13 25.44 -17.70
CA PRO A 175 0.32 26.40 -18.43
C PRO A 175 -1.18 26.26 -18.12
N ALA A 176 -1.94 27.35 -18.24
CA ALA A 176 -3.38 27.39 -17.95
C ALA A 176 -4.14 26.20 -18.57
N HIS A 177 -5.07 25.62 -17.81
CA HIS A 177 -5.87 24.45 -18.21
C HIS A 177 -5.08 23.19 -18.60
N THR A 178 -3.85 23.04 -18.11
CA THR A 178 -3.07 21.80 -18.28
C THR A 178 -3.32 20.87 -17.10
N THR A 179 -3.72 19.63 -17.38
CA THR A 179 -3.90 18.58 -16.36
C THR A 179 -2.78 17.56 -16.44
N MET A 180 -2.18 17.20 -15.31
CA MET A 180 -1.21 16.13 -15.17
C MET A 180 -1.92 14.78 -15.15
N VAL A 181 -1.35 13.82 -15.87
CA VAL A 181 -1.86 12.45 -15.95
C VAL A 181 -1.11 11.54 -14.99
N ASP A 182 0.22 11.62 -14.99
CA ASP A 182 1.09 10.77 -14.19
C ASP A 182 2.45 11.47 -13.98
N GLN A 183 3.14 11.08 -12.92
CA GLN A 183 4.48 11.57 -12.59
C GLN A 183 5.42 10.44 -12.14
N SER A 184 6.69 10.55 -12.48
CA SER A 184 7.73 9.60 -12.10
C SER A 184 9.02 10.33 -11.70
N LEU A 185 9.46 10.13 -10.46
CA LEU A 185 10.71 10.66 -9.96
C LEU A 185 11.84 9.66 -10.22
N VAL A 186 12.88 10.10 -10.93
CA VAL A 186 14.07 9.29 -11.21
C VAL A 186 15.31 10.14 -11.03
N ASP A 187 16.17 9.69 -10.13
CA ASP A 187 17.38 10.41 -9.69
C ASP A 187 17.07 11.86 -9.30
N GLN A 188 17.50 12.82 -10.12
CA GLN A 188 17.35 14.26 -9.89
C GLN A 188 16.27 14.90 -10.78
N ALA A 189 15.48 14.11 -11.50
CA ALA A 189 14.45 14.61 -12.40
C ALA A 189 13.08 14.00 -12.08
N LEU A 190 12.08 14.86 -11.94
CA LEU A 190 10.67 14.49 -11.92
C LEU A 190 10.13 14.63 -13.34
N TYR A 191 9.67 13.53 -13.90
CA TYR A 191 9.01 13.51 -15.20
C TYR A 191 7.50 13.55 -15.00
N ALA A 192 6.83 14.46 -15.68
CA ALA A 192 5.38 14.59 -15.66
C ALA A 192 4.85 14.54 -17.09
N VAL A 193 3.74 13.83 -17.30
CA VAL A 193 3.02 13.83 -18.58
C VAL A 193 1.63 14.40 -18.40
N THR A 194 1.19 15.24 -19.34
CA THR A 194 -0.04 16.01 -19.25
C THR A 194 -1.05 15.62 -20.33
N THR A 195 -2.32 16.02 -20.16
CA THR A 195 -3.44 15.70 -21.06
C THR A 195 -3.33 16.33 -22.45
N ASN A 196 -2.50 17.36 -22.60
CA ASN A 196 -2.17 18.00 -23.89
C ASN A 196 -0.93 17.40 -24.56
N ASP A 197 -0.59 16.14 -24.24
CA ASP A 197 0.50 15.38 -24.83
C ASP A 197 1.89 16.00 -24.65
N VAL A 198 2.08 16.81 -23.60
CA VAL A 198 3.39 17.40 -23.25
C VAL A 198 4.02 16.63 -22.11
N ILE A 199 5.32 16.38 -22.24
CA ILE A 199 6.15 15.81 -21.19
C ILE A 199 7.07 16.90 -20.66
N TYR A 200 7.18 16.96 -19.34
CA TYR A 200 8.05 17.87 -18.63
C TYR A 200 9.07 17.06 -17.85
N ALA A 201 10.34 17.45 -17.93
CA ALA A 201 11.35 17.01 -16.99
C ALA A 201 11.72 18.18 -16.09
N ILE A 202 11.46 18.03 -14.80
CA ILE A 202 11.62 19.07 -13.79
C ILE A 202 12.76 18.64 -12.87
N ASN A 203 13.73 19.52 -12.61
CA ASN A 203 14.78 19.25 -11.64
C ASN A 203 14.17 19.07 -10.24
N ALA A 204 14.35 17.90 -9.65
CA ALA A 204 13.80 17.52 -8.36
C ALA A 204 14.33 18.37 -7.20
N GLY A 205 15.54 18.94 -7.33
CA GLY A 205 16.16 19.82 -6.35
C GLY A 205 15.64 21.25 -6.44
N THR A 206 15.53 21.80 -7.65
CA THR A 206 15.27 23.24 -7.85
C THR A 206 13.87 23.57 -8.34
N GLY A 207 13.08 22.60 -8.81
CA GLY A 207 11.76 22.82 -9.40
C GLY A 207 11.77 23.49 -10.77
N ARG A 208 12.93 23.57 -11.44
CA ARG A 208 13.04 24.19 -12.78
C ARG A 208 12.89 23.13 -13.86
N ALA A 209 12.20 23.46 -14.95
CA ALA A 209 12.17 22.58 -16.12
C ALA A 209 13.58 22.43 -16.70
N ASN A 210 14.07 21.20 -16.78
CA ASN A 210 15.25 20.83 -17.57
C ASN A 210 14.90 20.87 -19.06
N TRP A 211 13.73 20.32 -19.42
CA TRP A 211 13.18 20.34 -20.77
C TRP A 211 11.67 20.10 -20.75
N MET A 212 11.02 20.45 -21.86
CA MET A 212 9.65 20.03 -22.17
C MET A 212 9.57 19.53 -23.62
N ARG A 213 8.69 18.58 -23.88
CA ARG A 213 8.52 17.95 -25.20
C ARG A 213 7.06 17.62 -25.47
N SER A 214 6.53 18.15 -26.56
CA SER A 214 5.25 17.65 -27.11
C SER A 214 5.48 16.31 -27.81
N LEU A 215 4.61 15.34 -27.53
CA LEU A 215 4.53 14.12 -28.33
C LEU A 215 4.00 14.46 -29.73
N PRO A 216 4.36 13.66 -30.74
CA PRO A 216 3.85 13.84 -32.09
C PRO A 216 2.31 13.74 -32.06
N PRO A 217 1.58 14.70 -32.66
CA PRO A 217 0.13 14.60 -32.77
C PRO A 217 -0.21 13.36 -33.59
N ASN A 218 -1.04 12.48 -33.05
CA ASN A 218 -1.58 11.38 -33.83
C ASN A 218 -2.74 11.91 -34.68
N SER A 219 -2.89 11.43 -35.91
CA SER A 219 -3.91 11.90 -36.87
C SER A 219 -5.35 11.66 -36.42
N SER A 220 -5.56 10.97 -35.31
CA SER A 220 -6.84 10.87 -34.59
C SER A 220 -6.80 11.75 -33.34
N ARG A 221 -7.55 12.87 -33.36
CA ARG A 221 -7.73 13.81 -32.23
C ARG A 221 -8.23 13.18 -30.92
N GLU A 222 -8.53 11.88 -30.91
CA GLU A 222 -9.07 11.15 -29.75
C GLU A 222 -8.20 9.94 -29.34
N GLY A 223 -7.05 9.69 -29.99
CA GLY A 223 -6.47 8.34 -30.04
C GLY A 223 -5.39 7.96 -29.03
N SER A 224 -4.63 8.89 -28.43
CA SER A 224 -3.35 8.56 -27.78
C SER A 224 -3.17 9.20 -26.42
N LEU A 225 -4.19 9.12 -25.55
CA LEU A 225 -4.10 9.67 -24.20
C LEU A 225 -2.91 9.03 -23.45
N PRO A 226 -1.97 9.84 -22.91
CA PRO A 226 -0.95 9.33 -22.02
C PRO A 226 -1.60 8.61 -20.84
N GLN A 227 -0.96 7.55 -20.38
CA GLN A 227 -1.45 6.72 -19.27
C GLN A 227 -0.43 6.63 -18.15
N LYS A 228 0.83 6.41 -18.52
CA LYS A 228 1.91 6.18 -17.58
C LYS A 228 3.21 6.76 -18.10
N ILE A 229 4.01 7.29 -17.20
CA ILE A 229 5.38 7.71 -17.47
C ILE A 229 6.34 6.94 -16.57
N VAL A 230 7.41 6.42 -17.16
CA VAL A 230 8.47 5.72 -16.41
C VAL A 230 9.82 6.23 -16.86
N GLY A 231 10.63 6.67 -15.91
CA GLY A 231 12.00 7.09 -16.17
C GLY A 231 13.04 6.04 -15.81
N SER A 232 14.23 6.22 -16.38
CA SER A 232 15.50 5.65 -15.95
C SER A 232 16.57 6.74 -16.14
N ALA A 233 17.79 6.50 -15.68
CA ALA A 233 18.91 7.44 -15.85
C ALA A 233 19.12 7.86 -17.32
N HIS A 234 18.77 7.02 -18.30
CA HIS A 234 19.08 7.25 -19.73
C HIS A 234 17.85 7.43 -20.63
N MET A 235 16.69 6.95 -20.20
CA MET A 235 15.48 6.92 -21.02
C MET A 235 14.24 7.23 -20.19
N VAL A 236 13.29 7.93 -20.80
CA VAL A 236 11.91 8.08 -20.33
C VAL A 236 11.00 7.39 -21.33
N ALA A 237 10.15 6.49 -20.84
CA ALA A 237 9.09 5.86 -21.62
C ALA A 237 7.74 6.48 -21.26
N VAL A 238 6.98 6.88 -22.27
CA VAL A 238 5.63 7.40 -22.14
C VAL A 238 4.70 6.44 -22.83
N ILE A 239 3.85 5.78 -22.04
CA ILE A 239 2.92 4.76 -22.50
C ILE A 239 1.57 5.45 -22.73
N THR A 240 1.12 5.47 -23.97
CA THR A 240 -0.20 5.96 -24.36
C THR A 240 -1.13 4.79 -24.67
N SER A 241 -2.37 5.07 -25.05
CA SER A 241 -3.34 4.05 -25.46
C SER A 241 -2.98 3.28 -26.75
N GLN A 242 -2.03 3.74 -27.56
CA GLN A 242 -1.67 3.12 -28.84
C GLN A 242 -0.18 3.07 -29.14
N THR A 243 0.62 3.90 -28.47
CA THR A 243 2.04 4.06 -28.78
C THR A 243 2.82 4.16 -27.49
N VAL A 244 4.00 3.56 -27.46
CA VAL A 244 5.01 3.89 -26.46
C VAL A 244 6.06 4.78 -27.10
N TYR A 245 6.26 5.96 -26.53
CA TYR A 245 7.31 6.89 -26.93
C TYR A 245 8.49 6.74 -26.00
N LYS A 246 9.69 6.68 -26.58
CA LYS A 246 10.96 6.66 -25.84
C LYS A 246 11.66 7.97 -26.06
N LEU A 247 12.04 8.60 -24.97
CA LEU A 247 12.75 9.87 -24.94
C LEU A 247 14.09 9.68 -24.25
N ASN A 248 15.11 10.38 -24.71
CA ASN A 248 16.34 10.52 -23.95
C ASN A 248 16.05 11.35 -22.67
N SER A 249 16.41 10.82 -21.51
CA SER A 249 16.11 11.42 -20.20
C SER A 249 16.70 12.82 -20.01
N THR A 250 17.86 13.10 -20.60
CA THR A 250 18.58 14.38 -20.43
C THR A 250 18.08 15.47 -21.38
N SER A 251 17.75 15.12 -22.62
CA SER A 251 17.41 16.10 -23.68
C SER A 251 15.92 16.17 -24.02
N GLY A 252 15.12 15.17 -23.60
CA GLY A 252 13.73 15.01 -24.02
C GLY A 252 13.58 14.76 -25.52
N ARG A 253 14.65 14.39 -26.23
CA ARG A 253 14.56 14.01 -27.65
C ARG A 253 13.90 12.65 -27.75
N ILE A 254 12.89 12.51 -28.61
CA ILE A 254 12.32 11.21 -28.95
C ILE A 254 13.38 10.40 -29.70
N ILE A 255 13.79 9.28 -29.10
CA ILE A 255 14.81 8.35 -29.63
C ILE A 255 14.17 7.15 -30.32
N GLY A 256 12.87 6.94 -30.15
CA GLY A 256 12.11 5.94 -30.88
C GLY A 256 10.68 5.83 -30.36
N SER A 257 9.88 5.05 -31.07
CA SER A 257 8.53 4.70 -30.68
C SER A 257 8.15 3.35 -31.26
N TYR A 258 7.21 2.66 -30.62
CA TYR A 258 6.59 1.47 -31.18
C TYR A 258 5.10 1.46 -30.85
N ALA A 259 4.32 0.85 -31.74
CA ALA A 259 2.88 0.71 -31.56
C ALA A 259 2.58 -0.45 -30.62
N ILE A 260 1.53 -0.30 -29.80
CA ILE A 260 0.91 -1.38 -29.05
C ILE A 260 -0.48 -1.66 -29.64
N PRO A 261 -1.04 -2.87 -29.47
CA PRO A 261 -2.39 -3.17 -29.94
C PRO A 261 -3.37 -2.08 -29.48
N ALA A 262 -4.07 -1.46 -30.44
CA ALA A 262 -4.98 -0.37 -30.14
C ALA A 262 -6.13 -0.87 -29.25
N VAL A 263 -6.52 -0.05 -28.26
CA VAL A 263 -7.78 -0.24 -27.52
C VAL A 263 -8.92 -0.03 -28.51
N VAL A 264 -9.41 -1.12 -29.11
CA VAL A 264 -10.51 -1.05 -30.08
C VAL A 264 -11.79 -0.65 -29.35
N ASN A 265 -12.22 0.59 -29.56
CA ASN A 265 -13.61 1.07 -29.52
C ASN A 265 -14.38 0.95 -28.19
N ASN A 266 -13.76 1.22 -27.04
CA ASN A 266 -14.56 1.58 -25.86
C ASN A 266 -14.10 2.95 -25.30
N PRO A 267 -14.70 4.07 -25.78
CA PRO A 267 -14.37 5.40 -25.28
C PRO A 267 -14.62 5.44 -23.77
N GLY A 268 -13.55 5.68 -23.00
CA GLY A 268 -13.60 5.82 -21.54
C GLY A 268 -12.85 4.77 -20.73
N THR A 269 -12.32 3.70 -21.34
CA THR A 269 -11.48 2.73 -20.61
C THR A 269 -9.99 3.02 -20.82
N ARG A 270 -9.34 3.52 -19.76
CA ARG A 270 -7.88 3.62 -19.68
C ARG A 270 -7.30 2.20 -19.55
N PRO A 271 -6.39 1.77 -20.42
CA PRO A 271 -5.77 0.45 -20.28
C PRO A 271 -4.97 0.40 -18.97
N SER A 272 -5.15 -0.68 -18.19
CA SER A 272 -4.34 -0.90 -16.99
C SER A 272 -2.90 -1.22 -17.41
N VAL A 273 -1.96 -0.36 -17.00
CA VAL A 273 -0.54 -0.49 -17.33
C VAL A 273 0.29 -0.64 -16.05
N LEU A 274 1.11 -1.69 -16.03
CA LEU A 274 2.09 -1.96 -14.99
C LEU A 274 3.47 -2.01 -15.65
N VAL A 275 4.49 -1.48 -14.96
CA VAL A 275 5.87 -1.49 -15.47
C VAL A 275 6.74 -2.01 -14.35
N GLU A 276 7.53 -3.04 -14.64
CA GLU A 276 8.45 -3.66 -13.69
C GLU A 276 9.77 -3.96 -14.41
N GLY A 277 10.85 -3.34 -13.93
CA GLY A 277 12.16 -3.44 -14.57
C GLY A 277 12.12 -3.05 -16.06
N ASP A 278 12.50 -3.98 -16.93
CA ASP A 278 12.55 -3.79 -18.38
C ASP A 278 11.27 -4.23 -19.11
N THR A 279 10.23 -4.63 -18.37
CA THR A 279 9.00 -5.18 -18.91
C THR A 279 7.82 -4.27 -18.56
N PHE A 280 6.94 -4.03 -19.52
CA PHE A 280 5.63 -3.44 -19.22
C PHE A 280 4.51 -4.41 -19.60
N TYR A 281 3.51 -4.43 -18.73
CA TYR A 281 2.31 -5.23 -18.84
C TYR A 281 1.14 -4.32 -19.17
N VAL A 282 0.35 -4.70 -20.16
CA VAL A 282 -0.83 -3.94 -20.58
C VAL A 282 -1.98 -4.88 -20.87
N ILE A 283 -3.17 -4.51 -20.41
CA ILE A 283 -4.40 -5.21 -20.76
C ILE A 283 -5.04 -4.51 -21.95
N VAL A 284 -5.21 -5.23 -23.05
CA VAL A 284 -5.92 -4.75 -24.25
C VAL A 284 -6.88 -5.82 -24.74
N ALA A 285 -8.15 -5.45 -24.94
CA ALA A 285 -9.19 -6.31 -25.52
C ALA A 285 -9.21 -7.74 -24.89
N ASN A 286 -9.29 -7.82 -23.56
CA ASN A 286 -9.30 -9.06 -22.77
C ASN A 286 -8.04 -9.93 -22.88
N ASN A 287 -6.92 -9.37 -23.31
CA ASN A 287 -5.62 -10.04 -23.31
C ASN A 287 -4.63 -9.27 -22.46
N LEU A 288 -3.83 -9.99 -21.68
CA LEU A 288 -2.67 -9.46 -21.00
C LEU A 288 -1.46 -9.63 -21.90
N TYR A 289 -0.77 -8.54 -22.20
CA TYR A 289 0.47 -8.55 -22.96
C TYR A 289 1.62 -8.14 -22.06
N ALA A 290 2.77 -8.79 -22.25
CA ALA A 290 4.05 -8.38 -21.71
C ALA A 290 4.99 -8.02 -22.87
N TYR A 291 5.54 -6.82 -22.81
CA TYR A 291 6.46 -6.31 -23.82
C TYR A 291 7.74 -5.83 -23.15
N GLN A 292 8.86 -5.93 -23.87
CA GLN A 292 10.08 -5.25 -23.46
C GLN A 292 9.89 -3.73 -23.65
N LEU A 293 10.17 -2.96 -22.60
CA LEU A 293 9.97 -1.51 -22.57
C LEU A 293 10.91 -0.76 -23.54
N VAL A 294 12.09 -1.31 -23.79
CA VAL A 294 13.13 -0.65 -24.58
C VAL A 294 12.86 -0.70 -26.07
N ASP A 295 12.29 -1.76 -26.62
CA ASP A 295 12.11 -1.92 -28.07
C ASP A 295 10.70 -2.33 -28.49
N GLY A 296 9.83 -2.65 -27.53
CA GLY A 296 8.47 -3.09 -27.80
C GLY A 296 8.37 -4.53 -28.29
N SER A 297 9.46 -5.31 -28.21
CA SER A 297 9.40 -6.73 -28.56
C SER A 297 8.44 -7.48 -27.61
N PRO A 298 7.53 -8.31 -28.15
CA PRO A 298 6.62 -9.08 -27.31
C PRO A 298 7.41 -10.14 -26.53
N ARG A 299 7.20 -10.20 -25.22
CA ARG A 299 7.72 -11.29 -24.38
C ARG A 299 6.76 -12.46 -24.38
N TRP A 300 5.49 -12.17 -24.11
CA TRP A 300 4.41 -13.14 -24.14
C TRP A 300 3.05 -12.42 -24.14
N SER A 301 1.99 -13.15 -24.45
CA SER A 301 0.61 -12.67 -24.35
C SER A 301 -0.30 -13.80 -23.88
N GLN A 302 -1.32 -13.48 -23.08
CA GLN A 302 -2.32 -14.43 -22.61
C GLN A 302 -3.74 -13.89 -22.68
N PRO A 303 -4.72 -14.73 -23.06
CA PRO A 303 -6.13 -14.38 -22.91
C PRO A 303 -6.53 -14.37 -21.44
N LEU A 304 -7.29 -13.35 -21.03
CA LEU A 304 -7.86 -13.23 -19.68
C LEU A 304 -9.19 -13.97 -19.53
N ALA A 305 -9.85 -14.29 -20.65
CA ALA A 305 -11.03 -15.16 -20.66
C ALA A 305 -10.58 -16.61 -20.73
N ALA A 306 -10.89 -17.40 -19.72
CA ALA A 306 -10.71 -18.84 -19.78
C ALA A 306 -11.53 -19.38 -20.96
N THR A 307 -10.86 -19.92 -21.98
CA THR A 307 -11.51 -20.84 -22.90
C THR A 307 -11.78 -22.09 -22.08
N SER A 308 -12.98 -22.19 -21.51
CA SER A 308 -13.44 -23.38 -20.83
C SER A 308 -13.60 -24.52 -21.84
N ALA A 309 -12.50 -25.19 -22.19
CA ALA A 309 -12.53 -26.55 -22.74
C ALA A 309 -12.60 -27.57 -21.59
N SER A 310 -13.45 -27.32 -20.60
CA SER A 310 -13.89 -28.33 -19.64
C SER A 310 -15.28 -28.77 -20.06
N LYS A 311 -15.42 -30.06 -20.44
CA LYS A 311 -16.67 -30.76 -20.78
C LYS A 311 -17.90 -30.10 -20.13
N GLN A 312 -18.68 -29.38 -20.92
CA GLN A 312 -20.04 -29.00 -20.54
C GLN A 312 -20.84 -30.30 -20.40
N THR A 313 -21.11 -30.72 -19.17
CA THR A 313 -22.27 -31.57 -18.90
C THR A 313 -23.52 -30.73 -19.15
N SER A 314 -24.33 -31.23 -20.08
CA SER A 314 -25.53 -30.62 -20.63
C SER A 314 -26.55 -30.22 -19.54
N ALA A 315 -26.59 -28.94 -19.15
CA ALA A 315 -27.78 -28.29 -18.59
C ALA A 315 -27.61 -26.77 -18.44
N SER A 316 -27.67 -26.00 -19.53
CA SER A 316 -28.31 -24.67 -19.55
C SER A 316 -28.31 -24.12 -20.98
N LYS A 317 -29.48 -24.14 -21.62
CA LYS A 317 -29.73 -23.60 -22.96
C LYS A 317 -29.96 -22.08 -22.87
N LEU A 318 -28.94 -21.35 -22.41
CA LEU A 318 -28.83 -19.89 -22.54
C LEU A 318 -27.39 -19.65 -22.97
N ALA A 319 -27.18 -19.44 -24.27
CA ALA A 319 -25.88 -19.02 -24.77
C ALA A 319 -25.56 -17.65 -24.16
N PRO A 320 -24.43 -17.46 -23.44
CA PRO A 320 -24.07 -16.14 -22.97
C PRO A 320 -23.62 -15.32 -24.17
N THR A 321 -24.42 -14.32 -24.52
CA THR A 321 -24.08 -13.19 -25.38
C THR A 321 -22.76 -12.59 -24.90
N SER A 322 -21.71 -12.65 -25.71
CA SER A 322 -20.37 -12.02 -25.53
C SER A 322 -19.86 -11.91 -24.08
N MET A 323 -19.00 -12.83 -23.63
CA MET A 323 -18.27 -12.73 -22.36
C MET A 323 -17.38 -11.47 -22.34
N GLN A 324 -17.90 -10.32 -21.90
CA GLN A 324 -17.08 -9.15 -21.62
C GLN A 324 -16.42 -9.33 -20.25
N THR A 325 -15.08 -9.42 -20.25
CA THR A 325 -14.27 -9.43 -19.04
C THR A 325 -13.80 -8.01 -18.81
N TYR A 326 -14.22 -7.36 -17.73
CA TYR A 326 -13.69 -6.05 -17.35
C TYR A 326 -12.52 -6.27 -16.41
N ALA A 327 -11.33 -6.49 -16.98
CA ALA A 327 -10.10 -6.45 -16.19
C ALA A 327 -9.77 -4.99 -15.86
N SER A 328 -9.54 -4.71 -14.60
CA SER A 328 -9.57 -3.34 -14.07
C SER A 328 -8.27 -2.92 -13.40
N ASN A 329 -7.43 -3.85 -12.95
CA ASN A 329 -6.16 -3.49 -12.33
C ASN A 329 -5.11 -4.60 -12.39
N LEU A 330 -3.84 -4.19 -12.34
CA LEU A 330 -2.65 -5.03 -12.37
C LEU A 330 -1.83 -4.77 -11.10
N ALA A 331 -1.34 -5.83 -10.48
CA ALA A 331 -0.33 -5.73 -9.42
C ALA A 331 0.83 -6.70 -9.67
N PHE A 332 1.99 -6.42 -9.09
CA PHE A 332 3.19 -7.24 -9.22
C PHE A 332 3.76 -7.55 -7.84
N ALA A 333 4.09 -8.81 -7.61
CA ALA A 333 4.88 -9.24 -6.46
C ALA A 333 5.54 -10.59 -6.77
N ASP A 334 6.72 -10.85 -6.22
CA ASP A 334 7.37 -12.18 -6.25
C ASP A 334 7.41 -12.83 -7.65
N ASN A 335 7.78 -12.05 -8.69
CA ASN A 335 7.83 -12.50 -10.09
C ASN A 335 6.46 -13.00 -10.63
N THR A 336 5.36 -12.50 -10.07
CA THR A 336 3.99 -12.85 -10.41
C THR A 336 3.19 -11.59 -10.75
N VAL A 337 2.49 -11.62 -11.88
CA VAL A 337 1.53 -10.59 -12.28
C VAL A 337 0.15 -11.00 -11.82
N TYR A 338 -0.50 -10.16 -11.04
CA TYR A 338 -1.85 -10.35 -10.52
C TYR A 338 -2.82 -9.53 -11.36
N VAL A 339 -3.87 -10.18 -11.84
CA VAL A 339 -4.94 -9.55 -12.60
C VAL A 339 -6.25 -9.75 -11.86
N ALA A 340 -6.86 -8.63 -11.48
CA ALA A 340 -8.25 -8.63 -11.02
C ALA A 340 -9.18 -8.38 -12.20
N SER A 341 -10.11 -9.30 -12.42
CA SER A 341 -11.10 -9.19 -13.49
C SER A 341 -12.50 -9.47 -13.01
N TRP A 342 -13.46 -8.74 -13.55
CA TRP A 342 -14.87 -9.03 -13.36
C TRP A 342 -15.38 -9.87 -14.53
N ARG A 343 -16.09 -10.96 -14.22
CA ARG A 343 -16.74 -11.82 -15.23
C ARG A 343 -18.25 -11.97 -14.91
N PRO A 344 -19.07 -12.32 -15.92
CA PRO A 344 -20.50 -12.60 -15.72
C PRO A 344 -20.75 -13.63 -14.61
N ALA A 345 -21.88 -13.52 -13.91
CA ALA A 345 -22.24 -14.18 -12.64
C ALA A 345 -21.74 -13.49 -11.35
N ASN A 346 -21.46 -12.19 -11.42
CA ASN A 346 -21.08 -11.37 -10.26
C ASN A 346 -19.91 -12.01 -9.50
N SER A 347 -18.75 -12.17 -10.12
CA SER A 347 -17.58 -12.73 -9.43
C SER A 347 -16.31 -12.00 -9.83
N VAL A 348 -15.44 -11.80 -8.85
CA VAL A 348 -14.10 -11.28 -9.07
C VAL A 348 -13.19 -12.48 -9.28
N TYR A 349 -12.52 -12.50 -10.43
CA TYR A 349 -11.51 -13.49 -10.75
C TYR A 349 -10.14 -12.88 -10.48
N LEU A 350 -9.37 -13.56 -9.65
CA LEU A 350 -7.98 -13.24 -9.39
C LEU A 350 -7.13 -14.25 -10.16
N THR A 351 -6.61 -13.82 -11.30
CA THR A 351 -5.73 -14.65 -12.11
C THR A 351 -4.29 -14.20 -11.89
N THR A 352 -3.41 -15.16 -11.64
CA THR A 352 -1.97 -14.91 -11.51
C THR A 352 -1.21 -15.51 -12.67
N PHE A 353 -0.18 -14.79 -13.11
CA PHE A 353 0.66 -15.17 -14.24
C PHE A 353 2.12 -15.11 -13.81
N ASP A 354 2.91 -16.11 -14.20
CA ASP A 354 4.36 -16.04 -14.08
C ASP A 354 4.87 -14.89 -14.96
N ALA A 355 5.57 -13.94 -14.35
CA ALA A 355 5.97 -12.69 -14.99
C ALA A 355 6.88 -12.90 -16.20
N ARG A 356 7.65 -13.99 -16.22
CA ARG A 356 8.65 -14.29 -17.25
C ARG A 356 8.05 -15.03 -18.44
N THR A 357 7.17 -15.99 -18.20
CA THR A 357 6.64 -16.91 -19.21
C THR A 357 5.21 -16.57 -19.64
N GLY A 358 4.48 -15.83 -18.79
CA GLY A 358 3.05 -15.60 -18.94
C GLY A 358 2.22 -16.82 -18.62
N ASN A 359 2.78 -17.91 -18.09
CA ASN A 359 1.97 -19.07 -17.74
C ASN A 359 1.01 -18.72 -16.60
N VAL A 360 -0.25 -19.14 -16.72
CA VAL A 360 -1.23 -19.01 -15.63
C VAL A 360 -0.76 -19.87 -14.47
N LEU A 361 -0.54 -19.26 -13.30
CA LEU A 361 -0.13 -19.94 -12.07
C LEU A 361 -1.37 -20.34 -11.25
N SER A 362 -2.33 -19.43 -11.13
CA SER A 362 -3.62 -19.68 -10.47
C SER A 362 -4.73 -18.87 -11.12
N ASN A 363 -5.97 -19.36 -10.99
CA ASN A 363 -7.17 -18.64 -11.40
C ASN A 363 -8.25 -18.86 -10.34
N SER A 364 -8.21 -18.03 -9.32
CA SER A 364 -9.09 -18.08 -8.16
C SER A 364 -10.37 -17.30 -8.41
N VAL A 365 -11.49 -17.83 -7.90
CA VAL A 365 -12.78 -17.13 -7.94
C VAL A 365 -13.08 -16.60 -6.57
N TYR A 366 -13.04 -15.28 -6.43
CA TYR A 366 -13.52 -14.61 -5.25
C TYR A 366 -14.98 -14.19 -5.47
N MET A 367 -15.89 -14.92 -4.82
CA MET A 367 -17.30 -14.58 -4.72
C MET A 367 -17.60 -14.04 -3.31
N PRO A 368 -17.77 -12.72 -3.14
CA PRO A 368 -18.45 -12.20 -1.96
C PRO A 368 -19.84 -12.84 -1.88
N VAL A 369 -20.18 -13.42 -0.72
CA VAL A 369 -21.48 -14.09 -0.46
C VAL A 369 -22.69 -13.21 -0.86
N PHE A 370 -22.53 -11.89 -0.79
CA PHE A 370 -23.56 -10.89 -1.09
C PHE A 370 -23.88 -10.71 -2.58
N LEU A 371 -23.01 -11.17 -3.48
CA LEU A 371 -23.23 -11.08 -4.93
C LEU A 371 -24.33 -12.01 -5.46
N SER A 372 -24.83 -12.89 -4.59
CA SER A 372 -26.02 -13.70 -4.84
C SER A 372 -27.35 -12.92 -4.80
N TYR A 373 -27.36 -11.68 -4.31
CA TYR A 373 -28.59 -10.90 -4.08
C TYR A 373 -28.82 -9.70 -5.02
N ALA A 374 -27.85 -9.33 -5.87
CA ALA A 374 -27.95 -8.15 -6.74
C ALA A 374 -27.96 -8.54 -8.23
N PRO A 375 -29.14 -8.60 -8.89
CA PRO A 375 -29.26 -9.18 -10.23
C PRO A 375 -28.81 -8.28 -11.39
N VAL A 376 -28.52 -6.99 -11.17
CA VAL A 376 -28.09 -6.07 -12.23
C VAL A 376 -27.03 -5.11 -11.69
N MET A 377 -25.77 -5.33 -12.08
CA MET A 377 -24.66 -4.42 -11.77
C MET A 377 -24.06 -3.91 -13.07
N THR A 378 -23.92 -2.58 -13.17
CA THR A 378 -23.62 -1.90 -14.44
C THR A 378 -22.18 -1.44 -14.53
N GLN A 379 -21.54 -1.10 -13.41
CA GLN A 379 -20.14 -0.68 -13.37
C GLN A 379 -19.45 -1.17 -12.10
N THR A 380 -18.27 -1.76 -12.27
CA THR A 380 -17.39 -2.14 -11.17
C THR A 380 -15.99 -1.57 -11.40
N SER A 381 -15.46 -0.91 -10.39
CA SER A 381 -14.05 -0.58 -10.32
C SER A 381 -13.43 -1.53 -9.31
N ILE A 382 -12.39 -2.25 -9.73
CA ILE A 382 -11.57 -3.07 -8.83
C ILE A 382 -10.19 -2.43 -8.76
N SER A 383 -9.67 -2.30 -7.55
CA SER A 383 -8.27 -1.98 -7.33
C SER A 383 -7.65 -3.04 -6.46
N ILE A 384 -6.40 -3.38 -6.73
CA ILE A 384 -5.66 -4.37 -5.95
C ILE A 384 -4.25 -3.86 -5.65
N THR A 385 -3.75 -4.26 -4.49
CA THR A 385 -2.32 -4.28 -4.17
C THR A 385 -1.96 -5.64 -3.59
N VAL A 386 -0.68 -5.98 -3.61
CA VAL A 386 -0.21 -7.29 -3.18
C VAL A 386 0.95 -7.14 -2.20
N HIS A 387 0.90 -7.91 -1.12
CA HIS A 387 2.01 -8.04 -0.19
C HIS A 387 2.18 -9.49 0.24
N LYS A 388 3.37 -10.06 0.04
CA LYS A 388 3.73 -11.44 0.44
C LYS A 388 2.72 -12.50 -0.04
N GLY A 389 2.20 -12.34 -1.26
CA GLY A 389 1.23 -13.26 -1.85
C GLY A 389 -0.23 -13.07 -1.41
N ILE A 390 -0.51 -12.12 -0.52
CA ILE A 390 -1.87 -11.72 -0.15
C ILE A 390 -2.30 -10.58 -1.07
N VAL A 391 -3.43 -10.78 -1.77
CA VAL A 391 -4.08 -9.75 -2.57
C VAL A 391 -5.03 -8.98 -1.68
N TYR A 392 -4.77 -7.70 -1.51
CA TYR A 392 -5.70 -6.76 -0.93
C TYR A 392 -6.43 -6.06 -2.06
N GLY A 393 -7.74 -5.99 -1.98
CA GLY A 393 -8.49 -5.33 -3.03
C GLY A 393 -9.72 -4.62 -2.55
N SER A 394 -10.17 -3.70 -3.39
CA SER A 394 -11.42 -2.99 -3.23
C SER A 394 -12.30 -3.22 -4.43
N PHE A 395 -13.61 -3.32 -4.21
CA PHE A 395 -14.58 -3.28 -5.29
C PHE A 395 -15.72 -2.33 -4.94
N THR A 396 -16.07 -1.50 -5.92
CA THR A 396 -17.15 -0.51 -5.82
C THR A 396 -18.22 -0.92 -6.82
N PHE A 397 -19.47 -1.04 -6.36
CA PHE A 397 -20.61 -1.39 -7.21
C PHE A 397 -21.51 -0.20 -7.43
N GLN A 398 -21.97 0.00 -8.64
CA GLN A 398 -23.10 0.90 -8.89
C GLN A 398 -24.37 0.07 -9.07
N ASP A 399 -25.35 0.25 -8.17
CA ASP A 399 -26.72 -0.20 -8.39
C ASP A 399 -27.58 0.91 -9.02
N ASN A 400 -28.74 0.54 -9.57
CA ASN A 400 -29.69 1.49 -10.16
C ASN A 400 -30.34 2.42 -9.11
N ALA A 401 -30.14 2.16 -7.81
CA ALA A 401 -30.71 2.91 -6.69
C ALA A 401 -29.72 3.93 -6.09
N SER A 402 -28.58 4.20 -6.76
CA SER A 402 -27.55 5.16 -6.33
C SER A 402 -26.83 4.77 -5.04
N HIS A 403 -26.99 3.55 -4.55
CA HIS A 403 -26.18 3.03 -3.46
C HIS A 403 -24.92 2.41 -4.03
N ILE A 404 -23.79 2.95 -3.59
CA ILE A 404 -22.48 2.47 -3.98
C ILE A 404 -21.83 1.81 -2.76
N PRO A 405 -22.15 0.54 -2.44
CA PRO A 405 -21.40 -0.14 -1.41
C PRO A 405 -20.01 -0.43 -1.96
N SER A 406 -18.99 0.11 -1.29
CA SER A 406 -17.60 -0.29 -1.51
C SER A 406 -17.20 -1.33 -0.48
N PHE A 407 -16.41 -2.30 -0.92
CA PHE A 407 -15.94 -3.39 -0.08
C PHE A 407 -14.43 -3.50 -0.17
N LEU A 408 -13.85 -4.03 0.90
CA LEU A 408 -12.46 -4.39 1.00
C LEU A 408 -12.34 -5.87 1.26
N PHE A 409 -11.29 -6.48 0.73
CA PHE A 409 -10.97 -7.88 0.97
C PHE A 409 -9.48 -8.09 1.06
N ALA A 410 -9.09 -9.15 1.77
CA ALA A 410 -7.79 -9.78 1.64
C ALA A 410 -7.98 -11.23 1.23
N TYR A 411 -7.20 -11.65 0.25
CA TYR A 411 -7.28 -12.97 -0.33
C TYR A 411 -5.89 -13.58 -0.43
N ASP A 412 -5.70 -14.74 0.19
CA ASP A 412 -4.49 -15.52 0.03
C ASP A 412 -4.63 -16.40 -1.22
N VAL A 413 -3.87 -16.06 -2.25
CA VAL A 413 -3.92 -16.75 -3.54
C VAL A 413 -3.32 -18.16 -3.47
N LYS A 414 -2.40 -18.40 -2.54
CA LYS A 414 -1.78 -19.73 -2.36
C LYS A 414 -2.72 -20.69 -1.64
N LEU A 415 -3.46 -20.18 -0.66
CA LEU A 415 -4.47 -20.95 0.08
C LEU A 415 -5.83 -20.99 -0.62
N ASP A 416 -6.01 -20.21 -1.69
CA ASP A 416 -7.27 -20.04 -2.41
C ASP A 416 -8.42 -19.60 -1.47
N GLN A 417 -8.09 -18.78 -0.47
CA GLN A 417 -9.01 -18.45 0.62
C GLN A 417 -9.05 -16.95 0.91
N ALA A 418 -10.27 -16.44 1.16
CA ALA A 418 -10.46 -15.11 1.72
C ALA A 418 -10.01 -15.09 3.19
N LEU A 419 -9.05 -14.21 3.52
CA LEU A 419 -8.62 -14.00 4.89
C LEU A 419 -9.66 -13.16 5.65
N TRP A 420 -10.14 -12.11 5.01
CA TRP A 420 -11.19 -11.25 5.53
C TRP A 420 -11.87 -10.47 4.42
N HIS A 421 -13.06 -9.95 4.73
CA HIS A 421 -13.75 -8.95 3.94
C HIS A 421 -14.42 -7.94 4.87
N SER A 422 -14.38 -6.66 4.51
CA SER A 422 -15.01 -5.58 5.28
C SER A 422 -15.88 -4.72 4.40
N PHE A 423 -17.01 -4.27 4.95
CA PHE A 423 -17.72 -3.13 4.39
C PHE A 423 -16.84 -1.89 4.54
N SER A 424 -16.80 -1.08 3.50
CA SER A 424 -16.11 0.20 3.56
C SER A 424 -17.09 1.30 4.00
N LEU A 425 -16.57 2.28 4.74
CA LEU A 425 -17.29 3.54 5.01
C LEU A 425 -17.36 4.44 3.77
N PHE A 426 -16.71 4.06 2.68
CA PHE A 426 -16.69 4.80 1.44
C PHE A 426 -17.87 4.40 0.55
N SER A 427 -18.55 5.38 0.00
CA SER A 427 -19.45 5.15 -1.13
C SER A 427 -18.64 4.86 -2.39
N SER A 428 -17.49 5.52 -2.60
CA SER A 428 -16.64 5.27 -3.77
C SER A 428 -15.17 5.19 -3.35
N ILE A 429 -14.41 4.26 -3.92
CA ILE A 429 -12.96 4.16 -3.74
C ILE A 429 -12.28 4.58 -5.04
N ASN A 430 -11.37 5.54 -4.98
CA ASN A 430 -10.74 6.15 -6.18
C ASN A 430 -9.60 5.31 -6.78
N GLY A 431 -9.67 3.99 -6.63
CA GLY A 431 -8.64 3.07 -7.14
C GLY A 431 -7.28 3.15 -6.45
N GLN A 432 -7.10 4.04 -5.47
CA GLN A 432 -5.88 4.14 -4.66
C GLN A 432 -6.00 3.27 -3.41
N LEU A 433 -5.44 2.07 -3.53
CA LEU A 433 -5.30 1.11 -2.44
C LEU A 433 -3.81 0.80 -2.30
N GLN A 434 -3.24 1.07 -1.13
CA GLN A 434 -1.84 0.83 -0.84
C GLN A 434 -1.68 0.01 0.43
N PHE A 435 -0.63 -0.82 0.48
CA PHE A 435 -0.28 -1.59 1.67
C PHE A 435 1.05 -1.06 2.20
N ASP A 436 1.06 -0.62 3.45
CA ASP A 436 2.30 -0.21 4.13
C ASP A 436 2.22 -0.49 5.64
N ALA A 437 3.37 -0.79 6.25
CA ALA A 437 3.51 -1.13 7.67
C ALA A 437 2.44 -2.08 8.26
N GLY A 438 1.94 -3.03 7.46
CA GLY A 438 0.93 -4.00 7.89
C GLY A 438 -0.52 -3.50 7.80
N ASN A 439 -0.75 -2.31 7.27
CA ASN A 439 -2.08 -1.73 7.08
C ASN A 439 -2.41 -1.58 5.58
N VAL A 440 -3.70 -1.65 5.26
CA VAL A 440 -4.26 -1.32 3.95
C VAL A 440 -4.87 0.07 4.03
N TYR A 441 -4.35 1.00 3.24
CA TYR A 441 -4.83 2.36 3.13
C TYR A 441 -5.75 2.50 1.93
N VAL A 442 -6.89 3.12 2.17
CA VAL A 442 -7.94 3.30 1.17
C VAL A 442 -8.41 4.73 1.22
N ALA A 443 -8.44 5.36 0.05
CA ALA A 443 -9.01 6.69 -0.10
C ALA A 443 -10.27 6.65 -0.96
N GLY A 444 -11.28 7.38 -0.51
CA GLY A 444 -12.59 7.36 -1.13
C GLY A 444 -13.48 8.51 -0.72
N PHE A 445 -14.66 8.56 -1.31
CA PHE A 445 -15.72 9.46 -0.88
C PHE A 445 -16.49 8.81 0.27
N SER A 446 -16.57 9.45 1.43
CA SER A 446 -17.36 8.98 2.57
C SER A 446 -18.68 9.75 2.62
N SER A 447 -19.79 9.03 2.55
CA SER A 447 -21.14 9.60 2.72
C SER A 447 -21.37 10.11 4.14
N VAL A 448 -20.72 9.49 5.14
CA VAL A 448 -20.81 9.87 6.55
C VAL A 448 -20.06 11.19 6.81
N ALA A 449 -18.87 11.34 6.23
CA ALA A 449 -18.09 12.58 6.35
C ALA A 449 -18.56 13.69 5.39
N GLY A 450 -19.39 13.36 4.39
CA GLY A 450 -19.86 14.30 3.37
C GLY A 450 -18.77 14.76 2.39
N GLY A 451 -17.69 13.99 2.24
CA GLY A 451 -16.50 14.40 1.47
C GLY A 451 -15.48 13.29 1.28
N GLY A 452 -14.31 13.64 0.74
CA GLY A 452 -13.19 12.70 0.62
C GLY A 452 -12.65 12.31 1.98
N SER A 453 -12.20 11.08 2.13
CA SER A 453 -11.64 10.56 3.38
C SER A 453 -10.63 9.46 3.07
N ILE A 454 -9.71 9.26 4.01
CA ILE A 454 -8.74 8.16 4.02
C ILE A 454 -8.99 7.31 5.26
N ALA A 455 -8.86 5.99 5.11
CA ALA A 455 -8.93 5.06 6.22
C ALA A 455 -7.81 4.03 6.14
N ALA A 456 -7.35 3.59 7.30
CA ALA A 456 -6.40 2.51 7.45
C ALA A 456 -7.10 1.29 8.06
N PHE A 457 -6.89 0.14 7.43
CA PHE A 457 -7.40 -1.14 7.87
C PHE A 457 -6.23 -2.03 8.23
N ASP A 458 -6.35 -2.78 9.32
CA ASP A 458 -5.37 -3.79 9.67
C ASP A 458 -5.30 -4.85 8.57
N GLY A 459 -4.11 -5.11 8.03
CA GLY A 459 -3.92 -6.00 6.89
C GLY A 459 -4.17 -7.48 7.21
N GLN A 460 -4.20 -7.88 8.49
CA GLN A 460 -4.44 -9.27 8.88
C GLN A 460 -5.91 -9.55 9.16
N THR A 461 -6.63 -8.57 9.70
CA THR A 461 -7.99 -8.74 10.21
C THR A 461 -9.05 -7.97 9.43
N GLY A 462 -8.65 -6.96 8.64
CA GLY A 462 -9.56 -6.07 7.93
C GLY A 462 -10.28 -5.07 8.84
N VAL A 463 -9.93 -5.02 10.13
CA VAL A 463 -10.53 -4.08 11.08
C VAL A 463 -10.01 -2.68 10.80
N MET A 464 -10.91 -1.70 10.67
CA MET A 464 -10.52 -0.30 10.54
C MET A 464 -9.83 0.18 11.82
N LYS A 465 -8.60 0.67 11.69
CA LYS A 465 -7.81 1.21 12.79
C LYS A 465 -8.14 2.68 13.02
N TRP A 466 -8.23 3.43 11.94
CA TRP A 466 -8.55 4.85 11.96
C TRP A 466 -9.11 5.31 10.61
N HIS A 467 -9.77 6.47 10.63
CA HIS A 467 -10.16 7.20 9.44
C HIS A 467 -9.98 8.70 9.67
N SER A 468 -9.65 9.42 8.61
CA SER A 468 -9.41 10.87 8.65
C SER A 468 -10.14 11.54 7.48
N PRO A 469 -11.07 12.47 7.76
CA PRO A 469 -11.71 13.23 6.70
C PRO A 469 -10.69 14.15 6.03
N THR A 470 -10.89 14.37 4.73
CA THR A 470 -10.12 15.32 3.93
C THR A 470 -11.07 16.39 3.38
N ASP A 471 -10.52 17.49 2.90
CA ASP A 471 -11.29 18.62 2.38
C ASP A 471 -11.82 18.40 0.95
N GLY A 472 -11.44 17.30 0.30
CA GLY A 472 -11.81 17.02 -1.08
C GLY A 472 -11.38 15.64 -1.52
N GLN A 473 -11.55 15.36 -2.81
CA GLN A 473 -11.16 14.06 -3.37
C GLN A 473 -9.65 13.84 -3.23
N VAL A 474 -9.26 12.70 -2.67
CA VAL A 474 -7.85 12.30 -2.59
C VAL A 474 -7.33 11.97 -3.99
N GLN A 475 -6.21 12.61 -4.35
CA GLN A 475 -5.50 12.49 -5.62
C GLN A 475 -4.22 11.67 -5.51
N SER A 476 -3.59 11.59 -4.33
CA SER A 476 -2.39 10.78 -4.13
C SER A 476 -2.18 10.42 -2.67
N LEU A 477 -1.48 9.31 -2.46
CA LEU A 477 -1.03 8.79 -1.17
C LEU A 477 0.46 8.42 -1.29
N THR A 478 1.26 8.83 -0.32
CA THR A 478 2.68 8.48 -0.21
C THR A 478 3.04 8.26 1.25
N PHE A 479 3.93 7.30 1.50
CA PHE A 479 4.36 6.89 2.83
C PHE A 479 5.83 7.20 3.01
N GLN A 480 6.18 7.83 4.12
CA GLN A 480 7.58 8.02 4.49
C GLN A 480 7.71 8.20 6.00
N ASP A 481 8.61 7.42 6.61
CA ASP A 481 9.03 7.56 8.01
C ASP A 481 7.87 7.57 9.02
N GLY A 482 6.86 6.72 8.84
CA GLY A 482 5.69 6.65 9.73
C GLY A 482 4.65 7.74 9.52
N VAL A 483 4.69 8.42 8.36
CA VAL A 483 3.76 9.48 7.98
C VAL A 483 3.10 9.15 6.65
N VAL A 484 1.78 9.32 6.62
CA VAL A 484 0.95 9.20 5.41
C VAL A 484 0.70 10.60 4.86
N TYR A 485 1.25 10.88 3.68
CA TYR A 485 1.02 12.13 2.96
C TYR A 485 -0.14 11.96 1.98
N VAL A 486 -1.16 12.78 2.15
CA VAL A 486 -2.40 12.73 1.39
C VAL A 486 -2.58 14.05 0.67
N THR A 487 -2.78 14.02 -0.64
CA THR A 487 -3.01 15.23 -1.42
C THR A 487 -4.42 15.22 -1.99
N THR A 488 -5.17 16.27 -1.74
CA THR A 488 -6.42 16.60 -2.43
C THR A 488 -6.15 17.65 -3.49
N ASN A 489 -7.19 18.11 -4.18
CA ASN A 489 -7.08 19.18 -5.17
C ASN A 489 -6.52 20.49 -4.57
N THR A 490 -6.74 20.72 -3.28
CA THR A 490 -6.50 22.00 -2.60
C THR A 490 -5.49 21.90 -1.47
N THR A 491 -5.36 20.72 -0.84
CA THR A 491 -4.65 20.58 0.44
C THR A 491 -3.73 19.38 0.42
N THR A 492 -2.59 19.52 1.09
CA THR A 492 -1.72 18.39 1.44
C THR A 492 -1.78 18.18 2.93
N PHE A 493 -2.08 16.95 3.34
CA PHE A 493 -2.10 16.52 4.73
C PHE A 493 -0.90 15.61 4.98
N ALA A 494 -0.28 15.74 6.14
CA ALA A 494 0.59 14.73 6.71
C ALA A 494 -0.11 14.14 7.93
N LEU A 495 -0.39 12.85 7.87
CA LEU A 495 -1.09 12.12 8.92
C LEU A 495 -0.13 11.15 9.60
N ASN A 496 -0.22 11.03 10.91
CA ASN A 496 0.48 9.99 11.64
C ASN A 496 -0.07 8.62 11.21
N GLU A 497 0.82 7.73 10.81
CA GLU A 497 0.44 6.42 10.28
C GLU A 497 -0.28 5.53 11.32
N SER A 498 0.04 5.70 12.60
CA SER A 498 -0.48 4.83 13.67
C SER A 498 -1.95 5.11 14.02
N ASP A 499 -2.39 6.37 13.94
CA ASP A 499 -3.69 6.82 14.43
C ASP A 499 -4.46 7.75 13.47
N GLY A 500 -3.87 8.13 12.35
CA GLY A 500 -4.48 9.02 11.36
C GLY A 500 -4.54 10.49 11.77
N SER A 501 -3.98 10.87 12.93
CA SER A 501 -3.99 12.25 13.40
C SER A 501 -3.19 13.17 12.48
N SER A 502 -3.69 14.38 12.24
CA SER A 502 -3.01 15.36 11.39
C SER A 502 -1.77 15.91 12.10
N ILE A 503 -0.58 15.68 11.53
CA ILE A 503 0.68 16.28 11.95
C ILE A 503 0.74 17.72 11.44
N TRP A 504 0.43 17.91 10.16
CA TRP A 504 0.27 19.21 9.55
C TRP A 504 -0.67 19.12 8.34
N GLN A 505 -1.27 20.24 7.98
CA GLN A 505 -2.00 20.42 6.74
C GLN A 505 -1.60 21.74 6.09
N LYS A 506 -1.50 21.75 4.76
CA LYS A 506 -1.12 22.92 3.98
C LYS A 506 -2.01 23.06 2.77
N ASN A 507 -2.71 24.18 2.71
CA ASN A 507 -3.47 24.55 1.54
C ASN A 507 -2.52 25.04 0.44
N MET A 508 -3.02 25.07 -0.78
CA MET A 508 -2.29 25.67 -1.89
C MET A 508 -1.91 27.13 -1.62
N SER A 509 -2.83 27.90 -1.04
CA SER A 509 -2.66 29.32 -0.70
C SER A 509 -1.66 29.59 0.41
N ASP A 510 -1.27 28.56 1.17
CA ASP A 510 -0.29 28.71 2.23
C ASP A 510 1.09 28.84 1.57
N GLY A 511 1.68 30.04 1.67
CA GLY A 511 2.96 30.44 1.06
C GLY A 511 4.06 29.41 1.24
#